data_AF-A0A3G8XIS9-F1
#
_entry.id   AF-A0A3G8XIS9-F1
#
_cell.length_a   1.000
_cell.length_b   1.000
_cell.length_c   1.000
_cell.angle_alpha   90.00
_cell.angle_beta   90.00
_cell.angle_gamma   90.00
#
_symmetry.space_group_name_H-M   'P 1'
#
loop_
_entity.id
_entity.type
_entity.pdbx_description
1 polymer ?
#
loop_
_entity_poly.entity_id
_entity_poly.type
_entity_poly.pdbx_seq_one_letter_code
_entity_poly.pdbx_strand_id
1 'polypeptide(L)'
;MGKESYIGGDYIETTGGDVKNYANEIYNSSSLNQFVQNAGRVISHNVNESPPLINPNIKLKRFIVHFRRPSDYDGKYGFDWLREEYIFPIKMVTNDNNGTPINAATPLCKNVNKLKQEYLTGVKNSIVPYGIKYYPAWLSIFAHTTTKEFAHGSRMHTSGISLDLQFDEIDSIVSDGTEIILESKNKHLKISPGKIPISEVLATKKTSRNINGKNINFYKLNKKVTIKCEGGALNQDEEIKVFAKLKDNNTGIEEKQEVGKLMVYKNNVIPKAEIVVVNVITPGNSAQLKDDFQYLFKNQSFNQALIRAEISIDTKFDINLLPLEDADVINFKQKMSGNDSEFIKNTLGVLYDRYGKFKAVGGINGNQNKKTYLFLTSLTAGNVLGSCSIDSNRNWGNFYIVYNAGLKDGHTIMHECGHSLSLPHVFQEGARAKHTFYHGYTDNYMDYTWQAGVFRNGTLFSSGANAHKGKMYSFFKWQWDIMRGDRSLTHNY
;
A
#
# COMPACT_ATOMS: atom_id res chain seq x y z
N MET A 1 -38.00 68.20 1.97
CA MET A 1 -37.29 67.56 3.10
C MET A 1 -38.32 67.18 4.13
N GLY A 2 -38.70 65.90 4.20
CA GLY A 2 -39.52 65.37 5.28
C GLY A 2 -38.59 64.80 6.33
N LYS A 3 -38.73 65.26 7.57
CA LYS A 3 -37.97 64.78 8.73
C LYS A 3 -38.96 64.05 9.62
N GLU A 4 -38.75 62.76 9.86
CA GLU A 4 -39.44 62.05 10.92
C GLU A 4 -38.44 61.71 12.01
N SER A 5 -38.81 62.02 13.24
CA SER A 5 -38.00 61.83 14.44
C SER A 5 -38.72 60.85 15.36
N TYR A 6 -38.02 59.82 15.82
CA TYR A 6 -38.49 58.97 16.91
C TYR A 6 -37.58 59.18 18.11
N ILE A 7 -38.17 59.50 19.26
CA ILE A 7 -37.45 59.76 20.51
C ILE A 7 -37.19 58.40 21.19
N GLY A 8 -35.92 57.98 21.31
CA GLY A 8 -35.53 56.94 22.27
C GLY A 8 -34.52 55.87 21.84
N GLY A 9 -33.85 55.94 20.68
CA GLY A 9 -32.81 54.96 20.31
C GLY A 9 -31.97 55.36 19.09
N ASP A 10 -30.73 54.88 19.03
CA ASP A 10 -29.60 55.40 18.26
C ASP A 10 -29.79 55.56 16.74
N TYR A 11 -29.17 56.62 16.22
CA TYR A 11 -29.18 57.13 14.84
C TYR A 11 -28.88 56.05 13.79
N ILE A 12 -29.77 55.88 12.81
CA ILE A 12 -29.45 55.18 11.56
C ILE A 12 -29.72 56.14 10.41
N GLU A 13 -28.65 56.64 9.79
CA GLU A 13 -28.70 57.39 8.54
C GLU A 13 -28.66 56.41 7.37
N THR A 14 -29.66 56.45 6.50
CA THR A 14 -29.63 55.75 5.21
C THR A 14 -29.78 56.76 4.08
N THR A 15 -28.75 56.92 3.27
CA THR A 15 -28.74 57.77 2.08
C THR A 15 -28.54 56.90 0.83
N GLY A 16 -29.55 56.89 -0.05
CA GLY A 16 -29.38 56.42 -1.43
C GLY A 16 -29.61 54.94 -1.73
N GLY A 17 -30.60 54.27 -1.12
CA GLY A 17 -31.01 52.92 -1.54
C GLY A 17 -32.32 52.44 -0.90
N ASP A 18 -32.94 51.42 -1.50
CA ASP A 18 -34.13 50.75 -0.96
C ASP A 18 -33.86 50.18 0.43
N VAL A 19 -34.63 50.59 1.44
CA VAL A 19 -34.56 50.04 2.80
C VAL A 19 -35.55 48.88 2.92
N LYS A 20 -35.04 47.66 3.13
CA LYS A 20 -35.85 46.49 3.48
C LYS A 20 -35.79 46.27 5.00
N ASN A 21 -36.94 46.39 5.67
CA ASN A 21 -37.08 46.15 7.11
C ASN A 21 -37.63 44.73 7.34
N TYR A 22 -37.00 43.97 8.22
CA TYR A 22 -37.41 42.62 8.58
C TYR A 22 -37.63 42.55 10.10
N ALA A 23 -38.77 42.00 10.54
CA ALA A 23 -39.10 41.85 11.96
C ALA A 23 -39.50 40.39 12.25
N ASN A 24 -38.98 39.83 13.35
CA ASN A 24 -39.26 38.44 13.76
C ASN A 24 -40.64 38.29 14.43
N GLU A 25 -41.22 39.38 14.94
CA GLU A 25 -42.56 39.41 15.53
C GLU A 25 -43.30 40.67 15.09
N ILE A 26 -44.63 40.57 14.95
CA ILE A 26 -45.49 41.71 14.62
C ILE A 26 -45.66 42.56 15.89
N TYR A 27 -44.96 43.69 15.96
CA TYR A 27 -45.25 44.70 16.96
C TYR A 27 -46.45 45.53 16.50
N ASN A 28 -47.63 45.24 17.06
CA ASN A 28 -48.77 46.16 16.95
C ASN A 28 -48.48 47.38 17.83
N SER A 29 -48.04 48.46 17.21
CA SER A 29 -48.09 49.79 17.84
C SER A 29 -49.54 50.25 17.86
N SER A 30 -50.23 50.08 18.99
CA SER A 30 -51.50 50.74 19.27
C SER A 30 -51.25 52.02 20.07
N SER A 31 -50.53 52.98 19.50
CA SER A 31 -50.60 54.34 20.04
C SER A 31 -51.95 54.94 19.67
N LEU A 32 -52.79 55.18 20.68
CA LEU A 32 -54.13 55.79 20.62
C LEU A 32 -54.19 57.22 20.02
N ASN A 33 -53.12 57.72 19.41
CA ASN A 33 -53.11 59.02 18.75
C ASN A 33 -52.73 58.84 17.27
N GLN A 34 -53.65 59.30 16.42
CA GLN A 34 -53.68 59.24 14.97
C GLN A 34 -52.30 59.41 14.30
N PHE A 35 -51.85 58.40 13.55
CA PHE A 35 -50.90 58.58 12.46
C PHE A 35 -51.66 59.13 11.25
N VAL A 36 -51.34 60.35 10.80
CA VAL A 36 -51.88 60.91 9.55
C VAL A 36 -50.72 61.07 8.57
N GLN A 37 -50.67 60.22 7.54
CA GLN A 37 -49.81 60.41 6.38
C GLN A 37 -50.61 61.07 5.26
N ASN A 38 -50.30 62.33 4.96
CA ASN A 38 -50.83 63.03 3.79
C ASN A 38 -49.86 62.86 2.61
N ALA A 39 -50.15 61.89 1.75
CA ALA A 39 -49.57 61.80 0.42
C ALA A 39 -50.71 61.63 -0.59
N GLY A 40 -50.81 62.52 -1.57
CA GLY A 40 -51.82 62.48 -2.65
C GLY A 40 -51.66 61.33 -3.65
N ARG A 41 -51.15 60.16 -3.22
CA ARG A 41 -51.04 58.93 -4.00
C ARG A 41 -51.23 57.70 -3.10
N VAL A 42 -51.85 56.68 -3.69
CA VAL A 42 -52.23 55.39 -3.08
C VAL A 42 -51.10 54.80 -2.23
N ILE A 43 -51.38 54.51 -0.95
CA ILE A 43 -50.48 53.78 -0.06
C ILE A 43 -50.62 52.27 -0.37
N SER A 44 -49.70 51.71 -1.13
CA SER A 44 -49.60 50.25 -1.30
C SER A 44 -48.96 49.64 -0.06
N HIS A 45 -49.70 48.80 0.67
CA HIS A 45 -49.13 47.98 1.73
C HIS A 45 -48.46 46.78 1.06
N ASN A 46 -47.14 46.83 0.90
CA ASN A 46 -46.40 45.66 0.48
C ASN A 46 -46.44 44.63 1.61
N VAL A 47 -46.66 43.37 1.26
CA VAL A 47 -46.49 42.25 2.20
C VAL A 47 -45.03 42.24 2.62
N ASN A 48 -44.76 42.23 3.93
CA ASN A 48 -43.41 42.08 4.44
C ASN A 48 -42.79 40.80 3.84
N GLU A 49 -41.65 40.94 3.17
CA GLU A 49 -40.86 39.78 2.75
C GLU A 49 -40.37 39.04 4.00
N SER A 50 -40.32 37.70 3.93
CA SER A 50 -39.69 36.92 5.00
C SER A 50 -38.25 37.39 5.21
N PRO A 51 -37.75 37.47 6.46
CA PRO A 51 -36.35 37.78 6.72
C PRO A 51 -35.44 36.88 5.89
N PRO A 52 -34.35 37.42 5.29
CA PRO A 52 -33.36 36.58 4.65
C PRO A 52 -32.85 35.57 5.69
N LEU A 53 -32.80 34.30 5.31
CA LEU A 53 -32.15 33.27 6.11
C LEU A 53 -30.69 33.68 6.32
N ILE A 54 -30.36 34.21 7.50
CA ILE A 54 -28.98 34.33 7.95
C ILE A 54 -28.52 32.91 8.21
N ASN A 55 -27.91 32.29 7.20
CA ASN A 55 -27.38 30.94 7.31
C ASN A 55 -26.39 30.90 8.48
N PRO A 56 -26.63 30.12 9.56
CA PRO A 56 -25.52 29.73 10.41
C PRO A 56 -24.54 29.00 9.48
N ASN A 57 -23.33 29.52 9.34
CA ASN A 57 -22.27 28.88 8.55
C ASN A 57 -21.96 27.52 9.19
N ILE A 58 -22.69 26.47 8.77
CA ILE A 58 -22.24 25.09 8.94
C ILE A 58 -20.89 25.06 8.27
N LYS A 59 -19.87 24.75 9.06
CA LYS A 59 -18.50 24.69 8.58
C LYS A 59 -17.87 23.40 9.05
N LEU A 60 -17.88 22.43 8.15
CA LEU A 60 -17.19 21.17 8.30
C LEU A 60 -15.71 21.43 8.61
N LYS A 61 -15.21 20.82 9.69
CA LYS A 61 -13.79 20.92 10.03
C LYS A 61 -12.95 20.20 8.98
N ARG A 62 -11.82 20.80 8.61
CA ARG A 62 -10.93 20.24 7.59
C ARG A 62 -9.99 19.21 8.20
N PHE A 63 -9.97 18.02 7.63
CA PHE A 63 -9.03 16.94 7.96
C PHE A 63 -8.92 15.98 6.78
N ILE A 64 -7.87 15.17 6.75
CA ILE A 64 -7.66 14.15 5.72
C ILE A 64 -7.73 12.76 6.36
N VAL A 65 -8.42 11.83 5.69
CA VAL A 65 -8.53 10.44 6.13
C VAL A 65 -7.64 9.56 5.28
N HIS A 66 -6.84 8.73 5.94
CA HIS A 66 -5.96 7.77 5.29
C HIS A 66 -6.19 6.35 5.81
N PHE A 67 -6.16 5.39 4.90
CA PHE A 67 -6.07 3.98 5.26
C PHE A 67 -4.61 3.63 5.61
N ARG A 68 -4.44 2.82 6.65
CA ARG A 68 -3.13 2.32 7.12
C ARG A 68 -3.21 0.83 7.42
N ARG A 69 -2.05 0.17 7.34
CA ARG A 69 -1.91 -1.21 7.80
C ARG A 69 -2.00 -1.26 9.32
N PRO A 70 -2.67 -2.28 9.88
CA PRO A 70 -2.52 -2.66 11.28
C PRO A 70 -1.07 -2.95 11.64
N SER A 71 -0.72 -2.80 12.92
CA SER A 71 0.64 -3.06 13.43
C SER A 71 1.06 -4.52 13.33
N ASP A 72 0.10 -5.44 13.24
CA ASP A 72 0.29 -6.88 13.08
C ASP A 72 0.22 -7.34 11.62
N TYR A 73 0.34 -6.41 10.66
CA TYR A 73 0.47 -6.77 9.25
C TYR A 73 1.65 -7.71 9.03
N ASP A 74 1.37 -8.84 8.40
CA ASP A 74 2.31 -9.91 8.17
C ASP A 74 2.45 -10.28 6.70
N GLY A 75 1.92 -9.50 5.75
CA GLY A 75 2.08 -9.75 4.31
C GLY A 75 0.91 -10.48 3.64
N LYS A 76 -0.03 -11.10 4.37
CA LYS A 76 -1.09 -11.96 3.81
C LYS A 76 -1.96 -11.38 2.68
N TYR A 77 -2.02 -10.06 2.57
CA TYR A 77 -2.71 -9.31 1.53
C TYR A 77 -1.83 -8.13 1.09
N GLY A 78 -2.06 -7.62 -0.12
CA GLY A 78 -1.27 -6.51 -0.63
C GLY A 78 -1.78 -5.20 -0.05
N PHE A 79 -0.88 -4.43 0.55
CA PHE A 79 -1.20 -3.07 0.97
C PHE A 79 0.02 -2.17 0.84
N ASP A 80 -0.12 -1.10 0.07
CA ASP A 80 0.95 -0.14 -0.19
C ASP A 80 0.41 1.29 -0.17
N TRP A 81 1.20 2.23 0.34
CA TRP A 81 0.88 3.66 0.35
C TRP A 81 2.17 4.48 0.32
N LEU A 82 2.07 5.70 -0.21
CA LEU A 82 3.18 6.63 -0.20
C LEU A 82 3.49 7.06 1.23
N ARG A 83 4.60 6.58 1.79
CA ARG A 83 5.00 6.88 3.16
C ARG A 83 5.72 8.21 3.25
N GLU A 84 5.58 8.85 4.40
CA GLU A 84 6.20 10.15 4.66
C GLU A 84 7.72 10.06 4.60
N GLU A 85 8.30 9.01 5.18
CA GLU A 85 9.74 8.76 5.16
C GLU A 85 10.31 8.53 3.75
N TYR A 86 9.47 8.18 2.77
CA TYR A 86 9.93 8.01 1.39
C TYR A 86 10.17 9.35 0.69
N ILE A 87 9.48 10.41 1.12
CA ILE A 87 9.43 11.69 0.39
C ILE A 87 9.87 12.90 1.21
N PHE A 88 9.98 12.77 2.53
CA PHE A 88 10.44 13.82 3.42
C PHE A 88 11.75 13.42 4.11
N PRO A 89 12.65 14.39 4.36
CA PRO A 89 13.91 14.17 5.07
C PRO A 89 13.66 13.97 6.58
N ILE A 90 13.10 12.82 6.96
CA ILE A 90 12.75 12.51 8.36
C ILE A 90 13.43 11.23 8.87
N LYS A 91 14.27 10.59 8.05
CA LYS A 91 15.08 9.43 8.44
C LYS A 91 16.55 9.77 8.33
N MET A 92 17.30 9.47 9.39
CA MET A 92 18.76 9.57 9.35
C MET A 92 19.31 8.44 8.48
N VAL A 93 19.96 8.82 7.37
CA VAL A 93 20.68 7.89 6.49
C VAL A 93 22.18 8.09 6.71
N THR A 94 22.88 7.00 7.02
CA THR A 94 24.33 7.06 7.33
C THR A 94 25.18 7.13 6.08
N ASN A 95 24.86 6.30 5.07
CA ASN A 95 25.60 6.20 3.82
C ASN A 95 24.65 6.04 2.64
N ASP A 96 25.12 6.40 1.45
CA ASP A 96 24.46 6.01 0.22
C ASP A 96 24.68 4.52 -0.12
N ASN A 97 24.06 4.07 -1.22
CA ASN A 97 24.13 2.68 -1.66
C ASN A 97 25.52 2.24 -2.15
N ASN A 98 26.44 3.18 -2.36
CA ASN A 98 27.83 2.95 -2.75
C ASN A 98 28.80 3.07 -1.57
N GLY A 99 28.26 3.33 -0.37
CA GLY A 99 28.98 3.45 0.89
C GLY A 99 29.58 4.83 1.18
N THR A 100 29.21 5.86 0.42
CA THR A 100 29.59 7.25 0.68
C THR A 100 28.81 7.79 1.88
N PRO A 101 29.46 8.36 2.91
CA PRO A 101 28.76 8.94 4.05
C PRO A 101 27.80 10.08 3.68
N ILE A 102 26.60 10.07 4.28
CA ILE A 102 25.57 11.12 4.21
C ILE A 102 25.37 11.74 5.60
N ASN A 103 25.09 10.90 6.61
CA ASN A 103 24.83 11.29 8.01
C ASN A 103 23.83 12.44 8.17
N ALA A 104 22.71 12.37 7.44
CA ALA A 104 21.71 13.44 7.42
C ALA A 104 20.29 12.90 7.32
N ALA A 105 19.33 13.72 7.74
CA ALA A 105 17.91 13.44 7.54
C ALA A 105 17.61 13.50 6.03
N THR A 106 17.15 12.39 5.46
CA THR A 106 17.07 12.17 4.01
C THR A 106 15.77 11.46 3.65
N PRO A 107 15.09 11.82 2.55
CA PRO A 107 13.99 11.01 2.00
C PRO A 107 14.52 9.64 1.58
N LEU A 108 13.82 8.57 1.93
CA LEU A 108 14.33 7.23 1.63
C LEU A 108 14.33 6.88 0.14
N CYS A 109 13.49 7.53 -0.68
CA CYS A 109 13.54 7.38 -2.12
C CYS A 109 14.45 8.46 -2.74
N LYS A 110 15.41 8.05 -3.56
CA LYS A 110 16.34 8.97 -4.23
C LYS A 110 15.64 9.90 -5.24
N ASN A 111 14.53 9.48 -5.84
CA ASN A 111 13.74 10.32 -6.76
C ASN A 111 12.28 10.46 -6.29
N VAL A 112 12.09 11.40 -5.38
CA VAL A 112 10.79 11.71 -4.76
C VAL A 112 9.71 12.08 -5.80
N ASN A 113 10.05 12.83 -6.84
CA ASN A 113 9.07 13.27 -7.84
C ASN A 113 8.57 12.10 -8.68
N LYS A 114 9.47 11.22 -9.14
CA LYS A 114 9.09 10.00 -9.87
C LYS A 114 8.24 9.07 -9.01
N LEU A 115 8.59 8.92 -7.73
CA LEU A 115 7.82 8.13 -6.78
C LEU A 115 6.40 8.70 -6.56
N LYS A 116 6.26 10.02 -6.40
CA LYS A 116 4.93 10.67 -6.30
C LYS A 116 4.07 10.37 -7.52
N GLN A 117 4.64 10.37 -8.73
CA GLN A 117 3.88 10.03 -9.94
C GLN A 117 3.49 8.55 -10.01
N GLU A 118 4.35 7.65 -9.51
CA GLU A 118 4.03 6.23 -9.40
C GLU A 118 2.75 5.99 -8.59
N TYR A 119 2.62 6.61 -7.43
CA TYR A 119 1.44 6.46 -6.56
C TYR A 119 0.16 7.12 -7.10
N LEU A 120 0.25 7.84 -8.22
CA LEU A 120 -0.91 8.34 -8.96
C LEU A 120 -1.24 7.47 -10.17
N THR A 121 -0.37 6.55 -10.56
CA THR A 121 -0.56 5.68 -11.72
C THR A 121 -1.70 4.69 -11.44
N GLY A 122 -2.72 4.70 -12.30
CA GLY A 122 -3.92 3.87 -12.14
C GLY A 122 -4.96 4.40 -11.15
N VAL A 123 -4.72 5.54 -10.50
CA VAL A 123 -5.69 6.17 -9.60
C VAL A 123 -6.80 6.84 -10.42
N LYS A 124 -8.02 6.33 -10.30
CA LYS A 124 -9.21 6.94 -10.89
C LYS A 124 -9.68 8.12 -10.03
N ASN A 125 -10.21 9.16 -10.67
CA ASN A 125 -10.85 10.31 -10.01
C ASN A 125 -9.96 10.93 -8.91
N SER A 126 -8.72 11.31 -9.21
CA SER A 126 -7.82 11.91 -8.21
C SER A 126 -8.50 13.06 -7.45
N ILE A 127 -8.24 13.16 -6.15
CA ILE A 127 -8.85 14.18 -5.28
C ILE A 127 -7.82 15.14 -4.71
N VAL A 128 -8.28 16.35 -4.40
CA VAL A 128 -7.46 17.43 -3.82
C VAL A 128 -8.22 18.04 -2.63
N PRO A 129 -8.49 17.27 -1.56
CA PRO A 129 -9.25 17.74 -0.40
C PRO A 129 -8.62 19.00 0.18
N TYR A 130 -9.39 20.09 0.25
CA TYR A 130 -8.94 21.37 0.79
C TYR A 130 -7.67 21.93 0.13
N GLY A 131 -7.45 21.66 -1.17
CA GLY A 131 -6.26 22.08 -1.89
C GLY A 131 -5.02 21.21 -1.65
N ILE A 132 -5.15 20.12 -0.89
CA ILE A 132 -4.04 19.20 -0.58
C ILE A 132 -4.09 18.00 -1.51
N LYS A 133 -3.00 17.78 -2.25
CA LYS A 133 -2.88 16.63 -3.16
C LYS A 133 -2.88 15.32 -2.37
N TYR A 134 -3.80 14.42 -2.72
CA TYR A 134 -3.97 13.14 -2.03
C TYR A 134 -3.36 11.98 -2.82
N TYR A 135 -2.62 11.12 -2.12
CA TYR A 135 -2.06 9.87 -2.66
C TYR A 135 -2.76 8.69 -1.97
N PRO A 136 -3.69 7.99 -2.66
CA PRO A 136 -4.42 6.90 -2.04
C PRO A 136 -3.51 5.70 -1.77
N ALA A 137 -3.84 4.96 -0.72
CA ALA A 137 -3.30 3.62 -0.53
C ALA A 137 -3.91 2.66 -1.57
N TRP A 138 -3.24 1.54 -1.77
CA TRP A 138 -3.69 0.43 -2.61
C TRP A 138 -3.88 -0.81 -1.76
N LEU A 139 -5.02 -1.49 -1.94
CA LEU A 139 -5.34 -2.76 -1.33
C LEU A 139 -5.49 -3.82 -2.43
N SER A 140 -4.89 -4.99 -2.22
CA SER A 140 -4.98 -6.14 -3.10
C SER A 140 -5.44 -7.34 -2.28
N ILE A 141 -6.63 -7.86 -2.63
CA ILE A 141 -7.32 -8.93 -1.89
C ILE A 141 -7.95 -9.93 -2.85
N PHE A 142 -7.87 -11.21 -2.52
CA PHE A 142 -8.65 -12.23 -3.21
C PHE A 142 -10.16 -12.05 -2.98
N ALA A 143 -10.94 -12.34 -4.03
CA ALA A 143 -12.39 -12.42 -3.94
C ALA A 143 -12.82 -13.70 -3.21
N HIS A 144 -13.64 -13.54 -2.18
CA HIS A 144 -14.35 -14.64 -1.55
C HIS A 144 -15.53 -15.06 -2.42
N THR A 145 -15.34 -16.15 -3.15
CA THR A 145 -16.27 -16.67 -4.16
C THR A 145 -16.23 -18.19 -4.19
N THR A 146 -17.34 -18.79 -4.62
CA THR A 146 -17.40 -20.18 -5.07
C THR A 146 -16.81 -20.29 -6.48
N THR A 147 -16.39 -21.49 -6.88
CA THR A 147 -15.89 -21.75 -8.24
C THR A 147 -16.92 -21.49 -9.33
N LYS A 148 -18.22 -21.49 -8.98
CA LYS A 148 -19.31 -21.11 -9.90
C LYS A 148 -19.37 -19.60 -10.14
N GLU A 149 -19.06 -18.78 -9.13
CA GLU A 149 -19.07 -17.32 -9.24
C GLU A 149 -17.76 -16.81 -9.86
N PHE A 150 -16.64 -17.45 -9.53
CA PHE A 150 -15.33 -17.16 -10.11
C PHE A 150 -14.43 -18.39 -9.98
N ALA A 151 -13.95 -18.91 -11.12
CA ALA A 151 -13.16 -20.14 -11.17
C ALA A 151 -11.93 -20.12 -10.24
N HIS A 152 -11.30 -18.95 -10.09
CA HIS A 152 -10.12 -18.76 -9.24
C HIS A 152 -10.45 -18.11 -7.89
N GLY A 153 -11.69 -18.25 -7.42
CA GLY A 153 -12.10 -17.83 -6.08
C GLY A 153 -11.19 -18.35 -4.97
N SER A 154 -11.18 -17.66 -3.83
CA SER A 154 -10.33 -18.00 -2.68
C SER A 154 -11.08 -17.88 -1.37
N ARG A 155 -10.72 -18.72 -0.40
CA ARG A 155 -11.20 -18.62 0.99
C ARG A 155 -10.27 -17.83 1.90
N MET A 156 -9.11 -17.39 1.39
CA MET A 156 -8.07 -16.73 2.19
C MET A 156 -8.55 -15.47 2.90
N HIS A 157 -9.40 -14.67 2.25
CA HIS A 157 -9.95 -13.42 2.80
C HIS A 157 -11.45 -13.51 3.05
N THR A 158 -11.95 -14.67 3.50
CA THR A 158 -13.37 -14.88 3.80
C THR A 158 -13.90 -13.88 4.83
N SER A 159 -13.09 -13.53 5.83
CA SER A 159 -13.46 -12.54 6.86
C SER A 159 -13.23 -11.08 6.43
N GLY A 160 -12.75 -10.85 5.20
CA GLY A 160 -12.25 -9.54 4.76
C GLY A 160 -10.91 -9.17 5.41
N ILE A 161 -10.46 -7.96 5.13
CA ILE A 161 -9.23 -7.36 5.65
C ILE A 161 -9.59 -6.14 6.49
N SER A 162 -9.15 -6.15 7.76
CA SER A 162 -9.30 -5.00 8.66
C SER A 162 -8.13 -4.02 8.49
N LEU A 163 -8.45 -2.75 8.32
CA LEU A 163 -7.50 -1.65 8.15
C LEU A 163 -7.69 -0.60 9.23
N ASP A 164 -6.61 0.11 9.53
CA ASP A 164 -6.63 1.28 10.38
C ASP A 164 -7.09 2.51 9.58
N LEU A 165 -7.78 3.44 10.24
CA LEU A 165 -8.02 4.78 9.71
C LEU A 165 -7.21 5.81 10.50
N GLN A 166 -6.51 6.68 9.79
CA GLN A 166 -5.78 7.81 10.34
C GLN A 166 -6.43 9.11 9.89
N PHE A 167 -6.67 10.02 10.83
CA PHE A 167 -7.32 11.31 10.61
C PHE A 167 -6.31 12.42 10.90
N ASP A 168 -5.76 13.02 9.85
CA ASP A 168 -4.80 14.12 9.96
C ASP A 168 -5.52 15.46 10.02
N GLU A 169 -5.33 16.21 11.10
CA GLU A 169 -5.96 17.51 11.30
C GLU A 169 -5.38 18.56 10.34
N ILE A 170 -6.27 19.33 9.72
CA ILE A 170 -5.94 20.64 9.13
C ILE A 170 -6.48 21.72 10.07
N ASP A 171 -7.75 21.55 10.48
CA ASP A 171 -8.35 22.24 11.61
C ASP A 171 -8.54 21.24 12.76
N SER A 172 -8.62 21.74 14.00
CA SER A 172 -8.94 20.89 15.16
C SER A 172 -10.28 20.19 14.94
N ILE A 173 -10.28 18.86 15.02
CA ILE A 173 -11.50 18.05 14.94
C ILE A 173 -12.30 18.25 16.23
N VAL A 174 -13.62 18.45 16.10
CA VAL A 174 -14.53 18.69 17.22
C VAL A 174 -15.74 17.77 17.13
N SER A 175 -16.43 17.58 18.26
CA SER A 175 -17.66 16.77 18.31
C SER A 175 -18.84 17.63 17.86
N ASP A 176 -19.04 17.77 16.56
CA ASP A 176 -20.10 18.59 15.93
C ASP A 176 -21.19 17.75 15.25
N GLY A 177 -21.13 16.42 15.37
CA GLY A 177 -22.06 15.51 14.70
C GLY A 177 -21.61 15.11 13.29
N THR A 178 -20.40 15.47 12.85
CA THR A 178 -19.84 15.00 11.59
C THR A 178 -19.86 13.46 11.49
N GLU A 179 -20.35 12.94 10.37
CA GLU A 179 -20.29 11.53 9.99
C GLU A 179 -19.19 11.30 8.94
N ILE A 180 -18.42 10.23 9.12
CA ILE A 180 -17.48 9.71 8.13
C ILE A 180 -18.17 8.59 7.37
N ILE A 181 -18.30 8.70 6.05
CA ILE A 181 -19.02 7.76 5.20
C ILE A 181 -18.05 7.11 4.22
N LEU A 182 -18.06 5.78 4.16
CA LEU A 182 -17.27 4.99 3.25
C LEU A 182 -18.17 4.39 2.17
N GLU A 183 -17.93 4.76 0.91
CA GLU A 183 -18.79 4.40 -0.22
C GLU A 183 -17.97 3.70 -1.33
N SER A 184 -18.53 2.62 -1.88
CA SER A 184 -18.06 1.96 -3.10
C SER A 184 -19.24 1.79 -4.05
N LYS A 185 -19.01 1.99 -5.35
CA LYS A 185 -20.02 1.73 -6.39
C LYS A 185 -20.09 0.26 -6.80
N ASN A 186 -19.05 -0.52 -6.50
CA ASN A 186 -18.99 -1.92 -6.91
C ASN A 186 -19.72 -2.80 -5.88
N LYS A 187 -20.75 -3.52 -6.34
CA LYS A 187 -21.60 -4.39 -5.50
C LYS A 187 -20.84 -5.52 -4.79
N HIS A 188 -19.70 -5.96 -5.33
CA HIS A 188 -18.89 -7.04 -4.74
C HIS A 188 -17.98 -6.54 -3.63
N LEU A 189 -17.69 -5.23 -3.58
CA LEU A 189 -16.82 -4.65 -2.58
C LEU A 189 -17.65 -4.19 -1.38
N LYS A 190 -17.59 -4.96 -0.29
CA LYS A 190 -18.31 -4.71 0.97
C LYS A 190 -17.38 -4.02 1.96
N ILE A 191 -17.92 -3.03 2.67
CA ILE A 191 -17.20 -2.20 3.64
C ILE A 191 -18.01 -2.22 4.93
N SER A 192 -17.35 -2.51 6.06
CA SER A 192 -17.98 -2.50 7.37
C SER A 192 -17.07 -1.88 8.44
N PRO A 193 -17.55 -0.90 9.22
CA PRO A 193 -18.82 -0.20 9.04
C PRO A 193 -18.77 0.74 7.82
N GLY A 194 -19.93 1.04 7.24
CA GLY A 194 -20.03 2.03 6.16
C GLY A 194 -20.09 3.49 6.66
N LYS A 195 -20.32 3.69 7.96
CA LYS A 195 -20.36 5.00 8.61
C LYS A 195 -19.67 4.97 9.97
N ILE A 196 -19.00 6.07 10.33
CA ILE A 196 -18.30 6.23 11.61
C ILE A 196 -18.58 7.65 12.11
N PRO A 197 -19.15 7.83 13.31
CA PRO A 197 -19.36 9.17 13.88
C PRO A 197 -18.02 9.78 14.33
N ILE A 198 -17.85 11.10 14.17
CA ILE A 198 -16.62 11.81 14.55
C ILE A 198 -16.32 11.70 16.05
N SER A 199 -17.35 11.52 16.88
CA SER A 199 -17.19 11.28 18.32
C SER A 199 -16.36 10.02 18.63
N GLU A 200 -16.45 8.99 17.78
CA GLU A 200 -15.62 7.80 17.92
C GLU A 200 -14.14 8.09 17.63
N VAL A 201 -13.86 8.95 16.66
CA VAL A 201 -12.49 9.42 16.37
C VAL A 201 -11.92 10.15 17.58
N LEU A 202 -12.70 11.06 18.16
CA LEU A 202 -12.32 11.86 19.33
C LEU A 202 -12.19 11.06 20.62
N ALA A 203 -12.82 9.89 20.71
CA ALA A 203 -12.63 8.95 21.82
C ALA A 203 -11.22 8.32 21.82
N THR A 204 -10.47 8.42 20.72
CA THR A 204 -9.09 7.95 20.65
C THR A 204 -8.08 9.03 21.03
N LYS A 205 -6.88 8.59 21.43
CA LYS A 205 -5.80 9.50 21.82
C LYS A 205 -5.33 10.35 20.63
N LYS A 206 -5.46 11.66 20.76
CA LYS A 206 -4.80 12.63 19.88
C LYS A 206 -3.28 12.48 20.00
N THR A 207 -2.62 12.31 18.87
CA THR A 207 -1.16 12.18 18.77
C THR A 207 -0.62 13.24 17.79
N SER A 208 0.65 13.58 17.91
CA SER A 208 1.31 14.53 17.00
C SER A 208 2.54 13.89 16.38
N ARG A 209 2.84 14.23 15.13
CA ARG A 209 4.10 13.85 14.47
C ARG A 209 4.70 15.05 13.75
N ASN A 210 6.02 15.13 13.72
CA ASN A 210 6.75 16.15 12.97
C ASN A 210 7.08 15.62 11.57
N ILE A 211 6.63 16.35 10.55
CA ILE A 211 6.91 16.07 9.15
C ILE A 211 7.64 17.28 8.60
N ASN A 212 8.97 17.16 8.46
CA ASN A 212 9.82 18.19 7.88
C ASN A 212 9.61 19.57 8.53
N GLY A 213 9.63 19.63 9.87
CA GLY A 213 9.44 20.86 10.64
C GLY A 213 7.97 21.22 10.92
N LYS A 214 6.99 20.56 10.28
CA LYS A 214 5.57 20.78 10.53
C LYS A 214 5.00 19.74 11.49
N ASN A 215 4.44 20.19 12.62
CA ASN A 215 3.69 19.30 13.50
C ASN A 215 2.28 19.08 12.94
N ILE A 216 1.93 17.82 12.73
CA ILE A 216 0.59 17.39 12.32
C ILE A 216 -0.01 16.58 13.46
N ASN A 217 -1.13 17.05 13.96
CA ASN A 217 -1.96 16.32 14.90
C ASN A 217 -2.83 15.31 14.16
N PHE A 218 -3.04 14.14 14.77
CA PHE A 218 -3.85 13.10 14.17
C PHE A 218 -4.49 12.19 15.21
N TYR A 219 -5.53 11.49 14.76
CA TYR A 219 -6.21 10.42 15.47
C TYR A 219 -6.08 9.12 14.69
N LYS A 220 -6.18 7.98 15.39
CA LYS A 220 -6.06 6.66 14.76
C LYS A 220 -7.11 5.70 15.30
N LEU A 221 -7.94 5.18 14.42
CA LEU A 221 -8.85 4.07 14.69
C LEU A 221 -8.20 2.77 14.20
N ASN A 222 -7.75 1.93 15.13
CA ASN A 222 -7.07 0.67 14.78
C ASN A 222 -8.09 -0.40 14.35
N LYS A 223 -7.81 -1.13 13.26
CA LYS A 223 -8.62 -2.21 12.67
C LYS A 223 -10.10 -1.86 12.52
N LYS A 224 -10.40 -0.60 12.23
CA LYS A 224 -11.77 -0.07 12.28
C LYS A 224 -12.61 -0.48 11.09
N VAL A 225 -12.02 -0.55 9.90
CA VAL A 225 -12.76 -0.83 8.66
C VAL A 225 -12.34 -2.17 8.12
N THR A 226 -13.31 -3.06 7.95
CA THR A 226 -13.15 -4.33 7.26
C THR A 226 -13.64 -4.22 5.82
N ILE A 227 -12.77 -4.58 4.88
CA ILE A 227 -13.05 -4.59 3.45
C ILE A 227 -13.06 -6.03 2.95
N LYS A 228 -14.12 -6.41 2.25
CA LYS A 228 -14.28 -7.76 1.69
C LYS A 228 -14.70 -7.65 0.23
N CYS A 229 -14.17 -8.53 -0.60
CA CYS A 229 -14.65 -8.75 -1.96
C CYS A 229 -15.47 -10.06 -1.95
N GLU A 230 -16.78 -9.99 -2.19
CA GLU A 230 -17.72 -11.12 -2.04
C GLU A 230 -18.75 -11.19 -3.17
N GLY A 231 -19.13 -12.41 -3.55
CA GLY A 231 -20.18 -12.68 -4.54
C GLY A 231 -19.77 -12.37 -5.98
N GLY A 232 -18.48 -12.16 -6.24
CA GLY A 232 -17.89 -11.91 -7.56
C GLY A 232 -16.49 -11.31 -7.47
N ALA A 233 -15.86 -11.10 -8.62
CA ALA A 233 -14.53 -10.49 -8.74
C ALA A 233 -14.61 -9.04 -9.28
N LEU A 234 -13.53 -8.29 -9.08
CA LEU A 234 -13.33 -6.93 -9.58
C LEU A 234 -12.65 -6.99 -10.94
N ASN A 235 -13.38 -6.63 -12.00
CA ASN A 235 -12.87 -6.65 -13.37
C ASN A 235 -11.91 -5.50 -13.72
N GLN A 236 -11.87 -4.50 -12.85
CA GLN A 236 -11.04 -3.31 -12.96
C GLN A 236 -10.67 -2.84 -11.55
N ASP A 237 -9.69 -1.94 -11.46
CA ASP A 237 -9.39 -1.29 -10.18
C ASP A 237 -10.60 -0.46 -9.75
N GLU A 238 -10.97 -0.59 -8.48
CA GLU A 238 -12.12 0.06 -7.85
C GLU A 238 -11.66 1.07 -6.79
N GLU A 239 -12.58 1.96 -6.38
CA GLU A 239 -12.32 2.97 -5.35
C GLU A 239 -13.31 2.84 -4.19
N ILE A 240 -12.79 3.01 -2.98
CA ILE A 240 -13.58 3.28 -1.77
C ILE A 240 -13.33 4.74 -1.43
N LYS A 241 -14.38 5.55 -1.57
CA LYS A 241 -14.37 6.99 -1.27
C LYS A 241 -14.71 7.21 0.19
N VAL A 242 -14.05 8.18 0.81
CA VAL A 242 -14.32 8.61 2.18
C VAL A 242 -14.83 10.03 2.17
N PHE A 243 -16.07 10.22 2.62
CA PHE A 243 -16.69 11.52 2.77
C PHE A 243 -16.82 11.90 4.23
N ALA A 244 -16.57 13.16 4.55
CA ALA A 244 -17.01 13.77 5.79
C ALA A 244 -18.29 14.55 5.49
N LYS A 245 -19.32 14.35 6.33
CA LYS A 245 -20.65 14.95 6.17
C LYS A 245 -21.06 15.58 7.49
N LEU A 246 -21.38 16.87 7.46
CA LEU A 246 -21.99 17.59 8.58
C LEU A 246 -23.38 18.07 8.14
N LYS A 247 -24.40 17.76 8.94
CA LYS A 247 -25.77 18.19 8.72
C LYS A 247 -26.25 18.97 9.93
N ASP A 248 -26.79 20.17 9.71
CA ASP A 248 -27.50 20.90 10.75
C ASP A 248 -28.91 20.34 10.89
N ASN A 249 -29.24 19.89 12.09
CA ASN A 249 -30.53 19.30 12.39
C ASN A 249 -31.67 20.33 12.43
N ASN A 250 -31.36 21.62 12.60
CA ASN A 250 -32.35 22.69 12.67
C ASN A 250 -32.74 23.19 11.27
N THR A 251 -31.74 23.39 10.40
CA THR A 251 -31.95 23.94 9.05
C THR A 251 -32.05 22.86 7.96
N GLY A 252 -31.56 21.65 8.24
CA GLY A 252 -31.47 20.55 7.27
C GLY A 252 -30.35 20.70 6.25
N ILE A 253 -29.59 21.80 6.28
CA ILE A 253 -28.47 22.06 5.37
C ILE A 253 -27.32 21.07 5.64
N GLU A 254 -26.65 20.65 4.58
CA GLU A 254 -25.60 19.64 4.59
C GLU A 254 -24.34 20.12 3.87
N GLU A 255 -23.19 19.93 4.50
CA GLU A 255 -21.87 20.03 3.87
C GLU A 255 -21.26 18.63 3.75
N LYS A 256 -20.86 18.22 2.54
CA LYS A 256 -20.23 16.92 2.26
C LYS A 256 -18.95 17.13 1.45
N GLN A 257 -17.83 16.61 1.96
CA GLN A 257 -16.51 16.71 1.30
C GLN A 257 -15.84 15.35 1.21
N GLU A 258 -15.26 15.01 0.05
CA GLU A 258 -14.40 13.83 -0.10
C GLU A 258 -13.05 14.14 0.59
N VAL A 259 -12.74 13.41 1.67
CA VAL A 259 -11.59 13.66 2.56
C VAL A 259 -10.55 12.53 2.52
N GLY A 260 -10.83 11.44 1.80
CA GLY A 260 -9.93 10.31 1.68
C GLY A 260 -10.37 9.30 0.63
N LYS A 261 -9.47 8.39 0.29
CA LYS A 261 -9.71 7.36 -0.73
C LYS A 261 -8.79 6.14 -0.53
N LEU A 262 -9.31 4.97 -0.86
CA LEU A 262 -8.55 3.74 -1.04
C LEU A 262 -8.78 3.19 -2.45
N MET A 263 -7.70 2.81 -3.12
CA MET A 263 -7.78 2.03 -4.36
C MET A 263 -7.78 0.54 -4.02
N VAL A 264 -8.63 -0.23 -4.71
CA VAL A 264 -8.68 -1.69 -4.59
C VAL A 264 -8.32 -2.29 -5.94
N TYR A 265 -7.22 -3.06 -5.96
CA TYR A 265 -6.65 -3.68 -7.15
C TYR A 265 -7.60 -4.72 -7.73
N LYS A 266 -7.74 -4.74 -9.06
CA LYS A 266 -8.55 -5.74 -9.77
C LYS A 266 -8.13 -7.17 -9.41
N ASN A 267 -9.10 -8.06 -9.26
CA ASN A 267 -8.84 -9.43 -8.79
C ASN A 267 -9.58 -10.51 -9.60
N ASN A 268 -10.03 -10.18 -10.81
CA ASN A 268 -10.63 -11.11 -11.77
C ASN A 268 -9.61 -12.00 -12.51
N VAL A 269 -8.31 -11.74 -12.36
CA VAL A 269 -7.24 -12.57 -12.91
C VAL A 269 -6.28 -12.93 -11.79
N ILE A 270 -6.13 -14.22 -11.52
CA ILE A 270 -5.27 -14.76 -10.47
C ILE A 270 -4.25 -15.66 -11.14
N PRO A 271 -3.04 -15.18 -11.47
CA PRO A 271 -2.02 -16.04 -12.04
C PRO A 271 -1.56 -17.11 -11.03
N LYS A 272 -1.18 -18.27 -11.55
CA LYS A 272 -0.56 -19.36 -10.80
C LYS A 272 0.96 -19.33 -10.99
N ALA A 273 1.68 -19.41 -9.87
CA ALA A 273 3.10 -19.70 -9.83
C ALA A 273 3.30 -21.17 -9.42
N GLU A 274 3.85 -21.99 -10.30
CA GLU A 274 4.25 -23.36 -9.97
C GLU A 274 5.67 -23.36 -9.43
N ILE A 275 5.83 -23.63 -8.13
CA ILE A 275 7.11 -23.70 -7.44
C ILE A 275 7.53 -25.16 -7.33
N VAL A 276 8.64 -25.52 -7.98
CA VAL A 276 9.29 -26.82 -7.82
C VAL A 276 10.39 -26.68 -6.79
N VAL A 277 10.19 -27.27 -5.62
CA VAL A 277 11.18 -27.30 -4.54
C VAL A 277 12.05 -28.53 -4.71
N VAL A 278 13.34 -28.33 -4.92
CA VAL A 278 14.33 -29.38 -5.11
C VAL A 278 15.19 -29.48 -3.85
N ASN A 279 15.05 -30.58 -3.11
CA ASN A 279 15.97 -30.90 -2.01
C ASN A 279 17.22 -31.57 -2.58
N VAL A 280 18.35 -30.86 -2.56
CA VAL A 280 19.63 -31.33 -3.08
C VAL A 280 20.30 -32.19 -2.03
N ILE A 281 20.49 -33.47 -2.35
CA ILE A 281 21.19 -34.42 -1.49
C ILE A 281 22.65 -34.49 -1.93
N THR A 282 23.56 -34.30 -0.96
CA THR A 282 25.02 -34.36 -1.14
C THR A 282 25.59 -35.44 -0.23
N PRO A 283 26.86 -35.90 -0.39
CA PRO A 283 27.42 -36.95 0.46
C PRO A 283 27.21 -36.66 1.96
N GLY A 284 26.40 -37.50 2.61
CA GLY A 284 26.12 -37.43 4.04
C GLY A 284 25.16 -36.33 4.52
N ASN A 285 24.61 -35.48 3.64
CA ASN A 285 23.80 -34.33 4.04
C ASN A 285 22.62 -34.04 3.09
N SER A 286 21.45 -33.76 3.66
CA SER A 286 20.30 -33.18 2.97
C SER A 286 19.92 -31.84 3.60
N ALA A 287 19.29 -30.96 2.84
CA ALA A 287 18.81 -29.71 3.39
C ALA A 287 17.65 -29.97 4.36
N GLN A 288 17.74 -29.42 5.57
CA GLN A 288 16.58 -29.34 6.47
C GLN A 288 15.66 -28.22 6.02
N LEU A 289 14.45 -28.58 5.64
CA LEU A 289 13.42 -27.63 5.22
C LEU A 289 12.88 -26.87 6.43
N LYS A 290 12.56 -25.59 6.25
CA LYS A 290 11.78 -24.82 7.24
C LYS A 290 10.33 -25.28 7.20
N ASP A 291 9.74 -25.68 8.33
CA ASP A 291 8.41 -26.31 8.37
C ASP A 291 7.26 -25.48 7.75
N ASP A 292 7.37 -24.15 7.74
CA ASP A 292 6.34 -23.23 7.26
C ASP A 292 6.61 -22.63 5.88
N PHE A 293 7.64 -23.08 5.14
CA PHE A 293 7.99 -22.45 3.84
C PHE A 293 6.79 -22.45 2.87
N GLN A 294 6.00 -23.53 2.86
CA GLN A 294 4.80 -23.62 2.03
C GLN A 294 3.77 -22.58 2.39
N TYR A 295 3.64 -22.29 3.69
CA TYR A 295 2.74 -21.27 4.18
C TYR A 295 3.18 -19.88 3.71
N LEU A 296 4.48 -19.58 3.70
CA LEU A 296 5.01 -18.30 3.19
C LEU A 296 4.55 -18.05 1.75
N PHE A 297 4.76 -19.05 0.87
CA PHE A 297 4.34 -18.98 -0.53
C PHE A 297 2.83 -18.88 -0.71
N LYS A 298 2.07 -19.74 -0.01
CA LYS A 298 0.63 -19.90 -0.23
C LYS A 298 -0.22 -18.86 0.48
N ASN A 299 0.27 -18.28 1.58
CA ASN A 299 -0.54 -17.46 2.48
C ASN A 299 0.04 -16.09 2.78
N GLN A 300 1.34 -15.84 2.57
CA GLN A 300 1.97 -14.60 3.04
C GLN A 300 2.53 -13.72 1.91
N SER A 301 3.48 -14.18 1.11
CA SER A 301 4.31 -13.26 0.33
C SER A 301 3.64 -12.81 -0.97
N PHE A 302 3.50 -13.70 -1.95
CA PHE A 302 3.06 -13.35 -3.31
C PHE A 302 1.54 -13.12 -3.45
N ASN A 303 0.79 -13.41 -2.39
CA ASN A 303 -0.64 -13.05 -2.28
C ASN A 303 -0.87 -11.54 -2.35
N GLN A 304 0.14 -10.75 -2.01
CA GLN A 304 0.12 -9.30 -2.20
C GLN A 304 -0.14 -8.91 -3.66
N ALA A 305 0.38 -9.69 -4.59
CA ALA A 305 0.20 -9.52 -6.03
C ALA A 305 -0.93 -10.40 -6.61
N LEU A 306 -1.73 -11.04 -5.75
CA LEU A 306 -2.75 -12.02 -6.13
C LEU A 306 -2.20 -13.15 -7.00
N ILE A 307 -1.00 -13.62 -6.68
CA ILE A 307 -0.39 -14.80 -7.30
C ILE A 307 -0.68 -16.00 -6.41
N ARG A 308 -1.22 -17.08 -6.98
CA ARG A 308 -1.45 -18.33 -6.26
C ARG A 308 -0.25 -19.24 -6.45
N ALA A 309 0.45 -19.56 -5.37
CA ALA A 309 1.55 -20.51 -5.40
C ALA A 309 1.02 -21.96 -5.30
N GLU A 310 1.46 -22.81 -6.21
CA GLU A 310 1.33 -24.27 -6.13
C GLU A 310 2.71 -24.88 -5.95
N ILE A 311 2.84 -25.86 -5.06
CA ILE A 311 4.14 -26.38 -4.65
C ILE A 311 4.23 -27.86 -5.02
N SER A 312 5.23 -28.19 -5.82
CA SER A 312 5.67 -29.56 -6.09
C SER A 312 7.04 -29.77 -5.47
N ILE A 313 7.27 -30.93 -4.84
CA ILE A 313 8.54 -31.21 -4.17
C ILE A 313 9.26 -32.37 -4.88
N ASP A 314 10.50 -32.12 -5.27
CA ASP A 314 11.49 -33.12 -5.67
C ASP A 314 12.37 -33.48 -4.48
N THR A 315 12.11 -34.64 -3.88
CA THR A 315 12.85 -35.14 -2.72
C THR A 315 14.04 -36.02 -3.09
N LYS A 316 14.35 -36.21 -4.38
CA LYS A 316 15.25 -37.28 -4.86
C LYS A 316 16.40 -36.79 -5.73
N PHE A 317 16.71 -35.49 -5.76
CA PHE A 317 17.84 -35.00 -6.52
C PHE A 317 19.16 -35.21 -5.75
N ASP A 318 19.68 -36.44 -5.87
CA ASP A 318 20.89 -36.89 -5.19
C ASP A 318 22.11 -36.85 -6.11
N ILE A 319 23.05 -35.96 -5.77
CA ILE A 319 24.30 -35.76 -6.50
C ILE A 319 25.14 -37.04 -6.52
N ASN A 320 25.04 -37.90 -5.50
CA ASN A 320 25.78 -39.15 -5.42
C ASN A 320 25.35 -40.16 -6.49
N LEU A 321 24.06 -40.15 -6.83
CA LEU A 321 23.45 -41.09 -7.78
C LEU A 321 23.57 -40.63 -9.25
N LEU A 322 24.13 -39.45 -9.50
CA LEU A 322 24.38 -38.95 -10.85
C LEU A 322 25.53 -39.72 -11.54
N PRO A 323 25.50 -39.87 -12.88
CA PRO A 323 26.50 -40.63 -13.63
C PRO A 323 27.94 -40.18 -13.36
N LEU A 324 28.80 -41.10 -12.95
CA LEU A 324 30.19 -40.81 -12.56
C LEU A 324 31.10 -40.45 -13.73
N GLU A 325 30.72 -40.81 -14.96
CA GLU A 325 31.48 -40.53 -16.19
C GLU A 325 31.09 -39.18 -16.84
N ASP A 326 30.03 -38.51 -16.35
CA ASP A 326 29.64 -37.19 -16.87
C ASP A 326 30.62 -36.12 -16.36
N ALA A 327 31.23 -35.37 -17.27
CA ALA A 327 32.26 -34.39 -16.96
C ALA A 327 31.77 -33.28 -16.01
N ASP A 328 30.51 -32.85 -16.12
CA ASP A 328 29.95 -31.82 -15.24
C ASP A 328 29.62 -32.37 -13.85
N VAL A 329 29.19 -33.64 -13.76
CA VAL A 329 29.03 -34.34 -12.48
C VAL A 329 30.38 -34.46 -11.76
N ILE A 330 31.43 -34.87 -12.46
CA ILE A 330 32.80 -34.95 -11.92
C ILE A 330 33.25 -33.58 -11.41
N ASN A 331 33.15 -32.55 -12.27
CA ASN A 331 33.58 -31.19 -11.94
C ASN A 331 32.78 -30.61 -10.76
N PHE A 332 31.46 -30.86 -10.69
CA PHE A 332 30.64 -30.42 -9.56
C PHE A 332 31.06 -31.09 -8.26
N LYS A 333 31.22 -32.42 -8.25
CA LYS A 333 31.63 -33.18 -7.05
C LYS A 333 32.99 -32.71 -6.51
N GLN A 334 33.91 -32.31 -7.38
CA GLN A 334 35.24 -31.82 -6.99
C GLN A 334 35.21 -30.41 -6.37
N LYS A 335 34.22 -29.57 -6.72
CA LYS A 335 34.23 -28.13 -6.38
C LYS A 335 33.05 -27.67 -5.53
N MET A 336 32.03 -28.50 -5.33
CA MET A 336 30.82 -28.13 -4.57
C MET A 336 31.07 -27.81 -3.08
N SER A 337 32.22 -28.22 -2.54
CA SER A 337 32.67 -27.87 -1.18
C SER A 337 33.29 -26.48 -1.08
N GLY A 338 33.46 -25.77 -2.21
CA GLY A 338 33.96 -24.40 -2.26
C GLY A 338 32.93 -23.35 -1.82
N ASN A 339 33.33 -22.08 -1.84
CA ASN A 339 32.47 -20.95 -1.48
C ASN A 339 31.90 -20.18 -2.69
N ASP A 340 32.08 -20.71 -3.90
CA ASP A 340 31.68 -20.05 -5.14
C ASP A 340 30.19 -20.29 -5.42
N SER A 341 29.36 -19.32 -5.00
CA SER A 341 27.91 -19.37 -5.22
C SER A 341 27.55 -19.47 -6.70
N GLU A 342 28.27 -18.77 -7.58
CA GLU A 342 27.98 -18.73 -9.00
C GLU A 342 28.26 -20.09 -9.64
N PHE A 343 29.42 -20.68 -9.35
CA PHE A 343 29.76 -22.03 -9.79
C PHE A 343 28.72 -23.05 -9.31
N ILE A 344 28.41 -23.07 -8.01
CA ILE A 344 27.49 -24.06 -7.43
C ILE A 344 26.10 -23.93 -8.08
N LYS A 345 25.54 -22.71 -8.12
CA LYS A 345 24.21 -22.44 -8.68
C LYS A 345 24.12 -22.84 -10.15
N ASN A 346 25.06 -22.36 -10.97
CA ASN A 346 25.00 -22.56 -12.42
C ASN A 346 25.18 -24.03 -12.78
N THR A 347 26.15 -24.70 -12.16
CA THR A 347 26.40 -26.13 -12.42
C THR A 347 25.23 -26.99 -11.94
N LEU A 348 24.65 -26.69 -10.78
CA LEU A 348 23.48 -27.40 -10.27
C LEU A 348 22.26 -27.26 -11.21
N GLY A 349 22.05 -26.06 -11.78
CA GLY A 349 21.02 -25.85 -12.79
C GLY A 349 21.22 -26.73 -14.02
N VAL A 350 22.45 -26.82 -14.54
CA VAL A 350 22.81 -27.69 -15.67
C VAL A 350 22.57 -29.16 -15.36
N LEU A 351 22.97 -29.62 -14.17
CA LEU A 351 22.74 -31.00 -13.73
C LEU A 351 21.25 -31.32 -13.61
N TYR A 352 20.46 -30.38 -13.07
CA TYR A 352 19.02 -30.57 -12.95
C TYR A 352 18.31 -30.60 -14.30
N ASP A 353 18.77 -29.81 -15.28
CA ASP A 353 18.26 -29.88 -16.65
C ASP A 353 18.48 -31.25 -17.30
N ARG A 354 19.55 -31.97 -16.93
CA ARG A 354 19.81 -33.33 -17.45
C ARG A 354 19.06 -34.40 -16.67
N TYR A 355 19.14 -34.35 -15.35
CA TYR A 355 18.79 -35.48 -14.48
C TYR A 355 17.62 -35.23 -13.54
N GLY A 356 17.15 -33.97 -13.42
CA GLY A 356 16.07 -33.59 -12.52
C GLY A 356 14.72 -34.22 -12.91
N LYS A 357 13.93 -34.62 -11.91
CA LYS A 357 12.63 -35.26 -12.11
C LYS A 357 11.63 -34.35 -12.83
N PHE A 358 11.63 -33.07 -12.47
CA PHE A 358 10.72 -32.06 -13.01
C PHE A 358 11.42 -31.11 -13.99
N LYS A 359 12.50 -31.54 -14.64
CA LYS A 359 13.20 -30.74 -15.65
C LYS A 359 12.25 -30.19 -16.72
N ALA A 360 12.57 -29.01 -17.25
CA ALA A 360 11.78 -28.37 -18.28
C ALA A 360 12.34 -28.64 -19.68
N VAL A 361 11.46 -28.80 -20.67
CA VAL A 361 11.86 -28.81 -22.09
C VAL A 361 12.42 -27.44 -22.44
N GLY A 362 13.65 -27.38 -22.96
CA GLY A 362 14.36 -26.12 -23.20
C GLY A 362 15.07 -25.53 -21.97
N GLY A 363 15.15 -26.29 -20.87
CA GLY A 363 15.89 -25.94 -19.65
C GLY A 363 15.07 -25.16 -18.63
N ILE A 364 15.44 -25.26 -17.35
CA ILE A 364 14.74 -24.63 -16.24
C ILE A 364 14.77 -23.10 -16.31
N ASN A 365 15.77 -22.50 -16.97
CA ASN A 365 15.79 -21.06 -17.25
C ASN A 365 15.17 -20.67 -18.59
N GLY A 366 14.66 -21.64 -19.35
CA GLY A 366 14.12 -21.41 -20.68
C GLY A 366 12.90 -20.49 -20.66
N ASN A 367 12.76 -19.64 -21.68
CA ASN A 367 11.64 -18.71 -21.81
C ASN A 367 10.27 -19.40 -21.86
N GLN A 368 10.23 -20.67 -22.30
CA GLN A 368 8.99 -21.46 -22.39
C GLN A 368 8.63 -22.14 -21.06
N ASN A 369 9.54 -22.16 -20.09
CA ASN A 369 9.29 -22.75 -18.79
C ASN A 369 8.35 -21.86 -17.95
N LYS A 370 7.29 -22.47 -17.40
CA LYS A 370 6.26 -21.85 -16.56
C LYS A 370 6.35 -22.25 -15.08
N LYS A 371 7.53 -22.70 -14.65
CA LYS A 371 7.82 -23.13 -13.28
C LYS A 371 8.99 -22.36 -12.72
N THR A 372 8.93 -22.03 -11.45
CA THR A 372 10.06 -21.50 -10.69
C THR A 372 10.68 -22.63 -9.87
N TYR A 373 11.99 -22.79 -9.93
CA TYR A 373 12.71 -23.86 -9.22
C TYR A 373 13.45 -23.29 -8.01
N LEU A 374 13.14 -23.81 -6.82
CA LEU A 374 13.82 -23.51 -5.57
C LEU A 374 14.73 -24.67 -5.20
N PHE A 375 16.04 -24.46 -5.30
CA PHE A 375 17.03 -25.44 -4.84
C PHE A 375 17.38 -25.19 -3.38
N LEU A 376 17.20 -26.20 -2.54
CA LEU A 376 17.55 -26.17 -1.12
C LEU A 376 18.73 -27.11 -0.91
N THR A 377 19.83 -26.60 -0.34
CA THR A 377 21.06 -27.36 -0.19
C THR A 377 21.72 -27.12 1.17
N SER A 378 22.38 -28.16 1.69
CA SER A 378 23.27 -28.09 2.85
C SER A 378 24.66 -27.55 2.51
N LEU A 379 24.95 -27.27 1.23
CA LEU A 379 26.20 -26.65 0.80
C LEU A 379 26.33 -25.22 1.34
N THR A 380 27.57 -24.79 1.52
CA THR A 380 27.94 -23.42 1.90
C THR A 380 28.40 -22.63 0.68
N ALA A 381 28.24 -21.31 0.70
CA ALA A 381 28.74 -20.42 -0.34
C ALA A 381 29.29 -19.13 0.29
N GLY A 382 30.22 -19.26 1.24
CA GLY A 382 30.70 -18.15 2.05
C GLY A 382 29.57 -17.47 2.84
N ASN A 383 29.44 -16.15 2.67
CA ASN A 383 28.40 -15.33 3.32
C ASN A 383 27.08 -15.24 2.54
N VAL A 384 26.96 -15.95 1.41
CA VAL A 384 25.77 -15.92 0.56
C VAL A 384 24.70 -16.84 1.14
N LEU A 385 23.54 -16.30 1.49
CA LEU A 385 22.40 -17.07 2.01
C LEU A 385 21.58 -17.71 0.88
N GLY A 386 21.46 -17.02 -0.24
CA GLY A 386 20.76 -17.47 -1.43
C GLY A 386 21.23 -16.72 -2.68
N SER A 387 20.88 -17.24 -3.85
CA SER A 387 21.26 -16.65 -5.14
C SER A 387 20.27 -17.04 -6.23
N CYS A 388 19.64 -16.04 -6.85
CA CYS A 388 18.83 -16.22 -8.04
C CYS A 388 19.68 -16.32 -9.31
N SER A 389 19.23 -17.13 -10.26
CA SER A 389 19.85 -17.22 -11.58
C SER A 389 19.65 -15.92 -12.35
N ILE A 390 20.65 -15.56 -13.15
CA ILE A 390 20.66 -14.35 -13.97
C ILE A 390 21.48 -14.62 -15.23
N ASP A 391 20.99 -14.21 -16.39
CA ASP A 391 21.72 -14.39 -17.64
C ASP A 391 22.75 -13.25 -17.87
N SER A 392 23.57 -13.39 -18.91
CA SER A 392 24.57 -12.39 -19.30
C SER A 392 23.96 -11.05 -19.71
N ASN A 393 22.74 -11.08 -20.23
CA ASN A 393 21.92 -9.91 -20.56
C ASN A 393 21.21 -9.33 -19.34
N ARG A 394 21.53 -9.82 -18.14
CA ARG A 394 20.97 -9.30 -16.90
C ARG A 394 19.44 -9.48 -16.83
N ASN A 395 18.92 -10.57 -17.37
CA ASN A 395 17.55 -11.02 -17.14
C ASN A 395 17.52 -12.05 -16.02
N TRP A 396 16.49 -11.98 -15.19
CA TRP A 396 16.29 -12.95 -14.11
C TRP A 396 15.91 -14.32 -14.67
N GLY A 397 16.44 -15.36 -14.05
CA GLY A 397 16.14 -16.76 -14.35
C GLY A 397 14.87 -17.24 -13.64
N ASN A 398 14.46 -18.47 -13.97
CA ASN A 398 13.33 -19.12 -13.31
C ASN A 398 13.79 -20.09 -12.22
N PHE A 399 15.03 -19.97 -11.73
CA PHE A 399 15.48 -20.75 -10.59
C PHE A 399 16.39 -19.95 -9.67
N TYR A 400 16.44 -20.40 -8.43
CA TYR A 400 17.31 -19.87 -7.41
C TYR A 400 17.69 -20.95 -6.42
N ILE A 401 18.75 -20.69 -5.67
CA ILE A 401 19.28 -21.60 -4.65
C ILE A 401 19.30 -20.91 -3.28
N VAL A 402 19.03 -21.68 -2.23
CA VAL A 402 19.22 -21.27 -0.83
C VAL A 402 20.21 -22.24 -0.19
N TYR A 403 21.28 -21.67 0.36
CA TYR A 403 22.38 -22.39 0.99
C TYR A 403 22.09 -22.66 2.46
N ASN A 404 22.94 -23.48 3.10
CA ASN A 404 22.76 -23.92 4.48
C ASN A 404 22.45 -22.77 5.46
N ALA A 405 23.17 -21.66 5.35
CA ALA A 405 23.00 -20.49 6.20
C ALA A 405 21.63 -19.78 6.03
N GLY A 406 20.99 -19.92 4.86
CA GLY A 406 19.70 -19.32 4.53
C GLY A 406 18.49 -20.24 4.72
N LEU A 407 18.68 -21.55 4.95
CA LEU A 407 17.58 -22.54 4.95
C LEU A 407 16.46 -22.24 5.95
N LYS A 408 16.79 -21.60 7.08
CA LYS A 408 15.82 -21.22 8.13
C LYS A 408 15.29 -19.79 7.97
N ASP A 409 15.83 -19.01 7.03
CA ASP A 409 15.45 -17.63 6.82
C ASP A 409 14.36 -17.49 5.75
N GLY A 410 13.11 -17.38 6.21
CA GLY A 410 11.97 -17.16 5.33
C GLY A 410 12.08 -15.89 4.48
N HIS A 411 12.80 -14.86 4.95
CA HIS A 411 13.08 -13.68 4.14
C HIS A 411 13.93 -14.05 2.92
N THR A 412 15.08 -14.72 3.12
CA THR A 412 15.95 -15.16 2.02
C THR A 412 15.20 -16.00 0.99
N ILE A 413 14.38 -16.98 1.42
CA ILE A 413 13.64 -17.85 0.49
C ILE A 413 12.68 -17.03 -0.40
N MET A 414 11.99 -16.05 0.18
CA MET A 414 11.05 -15.19 -0.57
C MET A 414 11.76 -14.12 -1.40
N HIS A 415 12.86 -13.57 -0.90
CA HIS A 415 13.70 -12.57 -1.56
C HIS A 415 14.24 -13.10 -2.89
N GLU A 416 14.87 -14.27 -2.87
CA GLU A 416 15.41 -14.90 -4.08
C GLU A 416 14.31 -15.33 -5.05
N CYS A 417 13.14 -15.72 -4.55
CA CYS A 417 11.98 -15.94 -5.40
C CYS A 417 11.46 -14.64 -6.03
N GLY A 418 11.53 -13.51 -5.32
CA GLY A 418 11.21 -12.20 -5.86
C GLY A 418 12.08 -11.85 -7.08
N HIS A 419 13.38 -12.13 -7.02
CA HIS A 419 14.26 -12.06 -8.19
C HIS A 419 13.79 -12.97 -9.32
N SER A 420 13.43 -14.22 -9.03
CA SER A 420 12.91 -15.15 -10.04
C SER A 420 11.56 -14.71 -10.64
N LEU A 421 10.85 -13.78 -10.00
CA LEU A 421 9.65 -13.11 -10.50
C LEU A 421 9.96 -11.68 -10.99
N SER A 422 11.16 -11.51 -11.54
CA SER A 422 11.66 -10.30 -12.19
C SER A 422 11.88 -9.07 -11.30
N LEU A 423 11.87 -9.19 -9.98
CA LEU A 423 12.10 -8.04 -9.10
C LEU A 423 13.60 -7.76 -8.90
N PRO A 424 14.10 -6.53 -9.12
CA PRO A 424 15.41 -6.11 -8.65
C PRO A 424 15.36 -5.79 -7.14
N HIS A 425 16.54 -5.60 -6.54
CA HIS A 425 16.60 -4.96 -5.22
C HIS A 425 16.03 -3.54 -5.27
N VAL A 426 15.38 -3.08 -4.19
CA VAL A 426 14.83 -1.72 -4.11
C VAL A 426 15.90 -0.63 -4.09
N PHE A 427 17.12 -0.96 -3.70
CA PHE A 427 18.27 -0.05 -3.66
C PHE A 427 19.16 -0.14 -4.91
N GLN A 428 18.82 -1.01 -5.87
CA GLN A 428 19.56 -1.12 -7.11
C GLN A 428 19.40 0.15 -7.94
N GLU A 429 20.49 0.58 -8.57
CA GLU A 429 20.53 1.75 -9.45
C GLU A 429 20.40 1.35 -10.92
N GLY A 430 20.06 2.34 -11.76
CA GLY A 430 19.97 2.17 -13.21
C GLY A 430 18.62 1.61 -13.70
N ALA A 431 18.59 1.18 -14.96
CA ALA A 431 17.34 0.87 -15.69
C ALA A 431 16.53 -0.31 -15.13
N ARG A 432 17.13 -1.14 -14.27
CA ARG A 432 16.46 -2.31 -13.68
C ARG A 432 15.45 -1.95 -12.60
N ALA A 433 15.77 -0.96 -11.77
CA ALA A 433 14.90 -0.54 -10.69
C ALA A 433 14.00 0.62 -11.15
N LYS A 434 12.68 0.44 -10.99
CA LYS A 434 11.72 1.51 -11.32
C LYS A 434 11.95 2.76 -10.44
N HIS A 435 12.20 2.53 -9.16
CA HIS A 435 12.53 3.53 -8.14
C HIS A 435 13.64 2.99 -7.25
N THR A 436 14.55 3.87 -6.84
CA THR A 436 15.70 3.50 -5.99
C THR A 436 15.53 4.06 -4.60
N PHE A 437 15.69 3.20 -3.60
CA PHE A 437 15.68 3.51 -2.18
C PHE A 437 17.08 3.39 -1.57
N TYR A 438 17.26 3.96 -0.38
CA TYR A 438 18.45 3.67 0.42
C TYR A 438 18.38 2.24 0.98
N HIS A 439 19.49 1.53 0.83
CA HIS A 439 19.68 0.14 1.26
C HIS A 439 19.45 -0.02 2.77
N GLY A 440 18.50 -0.88 3.15
CA GLY A 440 18.30 -1.34 4.52
C GLY A 440 17.35 -0.47 5.34
N TYR A 441 16.45 0.25 4.68
CA TYR A 441 15.54 1.20 5.33
C TYR A 441 14.06 0.92 5.09
N THR A 442 13.72 -0.06 4.25
CA THR A 442 12.33 -0.41 3.95
C THR A 442 11.95 -1.77 4.56
N ASP A 443 10.64 -1.99 4.73
CA ASP A 443 10.08 -3.29 5.11
C ASP A 443 9.83 -4.19 3.88
N ASN A 444 10.43 -3.85 2.74
CA ASN A 444 10.23 -4.54 1.47
C ASN A 444 11.03 -5.83 1.42
N TYR A 445 10.45 -6.90 0.90
CA TYR A 445 11.15 -8.17 0.70
C TYR A 445 12.39 -8.04 -0.18
N MET A 446 12.43 -7.08 -1.11
CA MET A 446 13.56 -6.86 -2.02
C MET A 446 14.60 -5.85 -1.47
N ASP A 447 14.53 -5.54 -0.18
CA ASP A 447 15.57 -4.80 0.54
C ASP A 447 16.40 -5.78 1.38
N TYR A 448 17.50 -5.31 1.94
CA TYR A 448 18.34 -6.12 2.82
C TYR A 448 18.03 -5.88 4.29
N THR A 449 18.41 -6.87 5.10
CA THR A 449 18.22 -6.86 6.56
C THR A 449 19.24 -5.99 7.30
N TRP A 450 20.06 -5.24 6.55
CA TRP A 450 21.15 -4.40 7.04
C TRP A 450 21.27 -3.12 6.20
N GLN A 451 21.82 -2.07 6.79
CA GLN A 451 22.00 -0.75 6.19
C GLN A 451 23.38 -0.60 5.58
N ALA A 452 23.46 0.02 4.40
CA ALA A 452 24.73 0.32 3.75
C ALA A 452 25.63 1.18 4.68
N GLY A 453 26.85 0.72 4.90
CA GLY A 453 27.92 1.42 5.60
C GLY A 453 29.06 1.76 4.65
N VAL A 454 30.31 1.66 5.11
CA VAL A 454 31.46 2.11 4.31
C VAL A 454 31.87 1.04 3.29
N PHE A 455 32.20 1.47 2.07
CA PHE A 455 32.84 0.61 1.07
C PHE A 455 34.36 0.59 1.25
N ARG A 456 34.95 -0.59 1.47
CA ARG A 456 36.41 -0.79 1.63
C ARG A 456 36.83 -2.12 1.00
N ASN A 457 37.99 -2.15 0.34
CA ASN A 457 38.56 -3.36 -0.26
C ASN A 457 37.57 -4.12 -1.16
N GLY A 458 36.80 -3.40 -1.99
CA GLY A 458 35.82 -4.00 -2.90
C GLY A 458 34.54 -4.51 -2.23
N THR A 459 34.37 -4.33 -0.91
CA THR A 459 33.24 -4.84 -0.14
C THR A 459 32.49 -3.71 0.57
N LEU A 460 31.17 -3.78 0.56
CA LEU A 460 30.31 -2.88 1.32
C LEU A 460 30.09 -3.46 2.72
N PHE A 461 30.51 -2.72 3.75
CA PHE A 461 30.27 -3.10 5.14
C PHE A 461 28.95 -2.51 5.63
N SER A 462 28.31 -3.16 6.61
CA SER A 462 27.07 -2.66 7.21
C SER A 462 27.33 -1.52 8.22
N SER A 463 26.45 -0.52 8.25
CA SER A 463 26.39 0.51 9.30
C SER A 463 25.39 0.19 10.42
N GLY A 464 24.56 -0.84 10.26
CA GLY A 464 23.52 -1.18 11.21
C GLY A 464 22.49 -2.17 10.65
N ALA A 465 21.61 -2.67 11.51
CA ALA A 465 20.50 -3.51 11.09
C ALA A 465 19.39 -2.68 10.45
N ASN A 466 18.69 -3.26 9.47
CA ASN A 466 17.41 -2.70 9.02
C ASN A 466 16.41 -2.78 10.18
N ALA A 467 15.76 -1.67 10.51
CA ALA A 467 14.78 -1.59 11.59
C ALA A 467 13.56 -2.53 11.40
N HIS A 468 13.34 -2.97 10.17
CA HIS A 468 12.28 -3.91 9.80
C HIS A 468 12.74 -5.37 9.78
N LYS A 469 14.02 -5.68 10.10
CA LYS A 469 14.54 -7.06 10.11
C LYS A 469 13.63 -8.01 10.88
N GLY A 470 13.27 -9.14 10.24
CA GLY A 470 12.31 -10.11 10.77
C GLY A 470 10.83 -9.73 10.61
N LYS A 471 10.54 -8.57 10.01
CA LYS A 471 9.20 -8.07 9.67
C LYS A 471 9.13 -7.44 8.27
N MET A 472 10.04 -7.85 7.39
CA MET A 472 10.11 -7.38 6.00
C MET A 472 9.12 -8.20 5.17
N TYR A 473 7.88 -7.72 5.12
CA TYR A 473 6.76 -8.46 4.54
C TYR A 473 6.15 -7.76 3.33
N SER A 474 6.64 -6.60 2.91
CA SER A 474 5.95 -5.81 1.90
C SER A 474 6.52 -5.99 0.50
N PHE A 475 5.66 -5.87 -0.49
CA PHE A 475 6.01 -5.48 -1.85
C PHE A 475 5.27 -4.18 -2.19
N PHE A 476 5.89 -3.32 -2.98
CA PHE A 476 5.23 -2.13 -3.50
C PHE A 476 4.21 -2.50 -4.57
N LYS A 477 3.21 -1.65 -4.77
CA LYS A 477 2.15 -1.89 -5.77
C LYS A 477 2.72 -2.12 -7.18
N TRP A 478 3.72 -1.35 -7.58
CA TRP A 478 4.35 -1.55 -8.90
C TRP A 478 5.17 -2.84 -8.99
N GLN A 479 5.66 -3.39 -7.88
CA GLN A 479 6.29 -4.71 -7.86
C GLN A 479 5.24 -5.81 -8.02
N TRP A 480 4.01 -5.63 -7.52
CA TRP A 480 2.90 -6.53 -7.82
C TRP A 480 2.66 -6.62 -9.33
N ASP A 481 2.64 -5.47 -10.00
CA ASP A 481 2.47 -5.41 -11.47
C ASP A 481 3.62 -6.10 -12.21
N ILE A 482 4.88 -5.89 -11.79
CA ILE A 482 6.05 -6.55 -12.38
C ILE A 482 5.96 -8.07 -12.22
N MET A 483 5.73 -8.57 -11.00
CA MET A 483 5.65 -10.01 -10.74
C MET A 483 4.52 -10.65 -11.55
N ARG A 484 3.34 -10.02 -11.64
CA ARG A 484 2.21 -10.54 -12.42
C ARG A 484 2.51 -10.61 -13.93
N GLY A 485 3.42 -9.78 -14.42
CA GLY A 485 3.90 -9.81 -15.80
C GLY A 485 5.01 -10.83 -16.06
N ASP A 486 5.48 -11.55 -15.03
CA ASP A 486 6.60 -12.48 -15.17
C ASP A 486 6.26 -13.67 -16.07
N ARG A 487 7.24 -14.07 -16.89
CA ARG A 487 7.10 -15.14 -17.88
C ARG A 487 6.81 -16.51 -17.27
N SER A 488 7.19 -16.73 -16.01
CA SER A 488 7.01 -18.00 -15.32
C SER A 488 5.57 -18.22 -14.85
N LEU A 489 4.72 -17.19 -14.88
CA LEU A 489 3.34 -17.29 -14.41
C LEU A 489 2.39 -17.86 -15.46
N THR A 490 1.44 -18.67 -15.00
CA THR A 490 0.35 -19.22 -15.82
C THR A 490 -0.96 -18.49 -15.51
N HIS A 491 -1.60 -17.93 -16.53
CA HIS A 491 -2.81 -17.10 -16.37
C HIS A 491 -4.12 -17.84 -16.68
N ASN A 492 -4.05 -18.95 -17.42
CA ASN A 492 -5.19 -19.78 -17.77
C ASN A 492 -4.92 -21.20 -17.26
N TYR A 493 -5.70 -21.69 -16.29
CA TYR A 493 -5.53 -23.03 -15.71
C TYR A 493 -6.81 -23.58 -15.09
#